data_AF-A0AAN7AFP5-F1
#
_entry.id   AF-A0AAN7AFP5-F1
#
_cell.length_a   1.000
_cell.length_b   1.000
_cell.length_c   1.000
_cell.angle_alpha   90.00
_cell.angle_beta   90.00
_cell.angle_gamma   90.00
#
_symmetry.space_group_name_H-M   'P 1'
#
loop_
_entity.id
_entity.type
_entity.pdbx_description
1 polymer ?
#
loop_
_entity_poly.entity_id
_entity_poly.type
_entity_poly.pdbx_seq_one_letter_code
_entity_poly.pdbx_strand_id
1 'polypeptide(L)'
;MAYSAGVPGLNKALREEDLEKSRNIYNRLPDDSEQPEILDSHIRDLATLFVRNRADRVFGIHLAHAHFAVPDKTVLLGANHETPRCRWAKATAFKAIDLDNVHGHIFVLTDHGFHPYEYQAGPVPALSHVDHRFLAELADFLNAHKLTTLVGLQVIDPHPGHMLELVLPQGTIMLDVTNVNGCIPTRQTGWKFEVENGEVRVCQANEMHAQTRTGHEVYNKGDPHPRLETLQDLGVALAKAGILSAA
;
A
#
# COMPACT_ATOMS: atom_id res chain seq x y z
N MET A 1 23.05 5.71 -13.60
CA MET A 1 22.76 7.15 -13.83
C MET A 1 22.06 7.66 -12.58
N ALA A 2 22.49 8.76 -11.99
CA ALA A 2 21.88 9.27 -10.77
C ALA A 2 20.45 9.75 -11.05
N TYR A 3 19.46 9.09 -10.45
CA TYR A 3 18.06 9.51 -10.49
C TYR A 3 17.90 10.83 -9.69
N SER A 4 18.17 11.95 -10.34
CA SER A 4 17.94 13.31 -9.82
C SER A 4 16.57 13.88 -10.24
N ALA A 5 15.62 13.02 -10.61
CA ALA A 5 14.26 13.44 -10.93
C ALA A 5 13.42 13.49 -9.65
N GLY A 6 12.69 14.58 -9.45
CA GLY A 6 11.70 14.67 -8.36
C GLY A 6 10.62 13.58 -8.53
N VAL A 7 10.32 12.88 -7.44
CA VAL A 7 9.31 11.83 -7.32
C VAL A 7 7.94 12.47 -7.05
N PRO A 8 6.96 12.34 -7.96
CA PRO A 8 5.64 12.91 -7.80
C PRO A 8 4.94 12.39 -6.54
N GLY A 9 4.36 13.29 -5.74
CA GLY A 9 3.67 12.92 -4.50
C GLY A 9 4.61 12.55 -3.36
N LEU A 10 5.92 12.83 -3.50
CA LEU A 10 6.90 12.65 -2.44
C LEU A 10 7.76 13.90 -2.23
N ASN A 11 8.56 14.29 -3.21
CA ASN A 11 9.38 15.52 -3.17
C ASN A 11 9.13 16.44 -4.38
N LYS A 12 8.11 16.12 -5.16
CA LYS A 12 7.60 16.91 -6.29
C LYS A 12 6.08 16.96 -6.20
N ALA A 13 5.51 18.14 -6.41
CA ALA A 13 4.05 18.34 -6.45
C ALA A 13 3.40 17.45 -7.53
N LEU A 14 2.23 16.91 -7.20
CA LEU A 14 1.45 16.06 -8.10
C LEU A 14 0.75 16.88 -9.19
N ARG A 15 0.55 16.23 -10.33
CA ARG A 15 -0.27 16.72 -11.44
C ARG A 15 -1.26 15.66 -11.85
N GLU A 16 -2.31 16.05 -12.58
CA GLU A 16 -3.29 15.10 -13.12
C GLU A 16 -2.63 14.03 -14.01
N GLU A 17 -1.57 14.38 -14.74
CA GLU A 17 -0.76 13.43 -15.53
C GLU A 17 -0.15 12.31 -14.67
N ASP A 18 0.25 12.65 -13.43
CA ASP A 18 0.80 11.66 -12.50
C ASP A 18 -0.27 10.67 -12.05
N LEU A 19 -1.52 11.12 -11.87
CA LEU A 19 -2.68 10.28 -11.55
C LEU A 19 -3.01 9.32 -12.71
N GLU A 20 -2.99 9.81 -13.95
CA GLU A 20 -3.22 8.98 -15.13
C GLU A 20 -2.14 7.91 -15.28
N LYS A 21 -0.87 8.28 -15.07
CA LYS A 21 0.24 7.33 -15.07
C LYS A 21 0.13 6.32 -13.93
N SER A 22 -0.27 6.76 -12.74
CA SER A 22 -0.52 5.91 -11.58
C SER A 22 -1.55 4.82 -11.87
N ARG A 23 -2.71 5.21 -12.42
CA ARG A 23 -3.75 4.27 -12.86
C ARG A 23 -3.21 3.25 -13.87
N ASN A 24 -2.46 3.70 -14.87
CA ASN A 24 -1.90 2.83 -15.90
C ASN A 24 -0.87 1.84 -15.34
N ILE A 25 -0.13 2.23 -14.30
CA ILE A 25 0.76 1.34 -13.57
C ILE A 25 -0.07 0.31 -12.80
N TYR A 26 -1.01 0.75 -11.96
CA TYR A 26 -1.85 -0.11 -11.13
C TYR A 26 -2.52 -1.20 -11.98
N ASN A 27 -3.19 -0.83 -13.07
CA ASN A 27 -3.93 -1.76 -13.93
C ASN A 27 -3.06 -2.76 -14.71
N ARG A 28 -1.74 -2.66 -14.60
CA ARG A 28 -0.78 -3.61 -15.20
C ARG A 28 -0.09 -4.48 -14.16
N LEU A 29 -0.30 -4.21 -12.88
CA LEU A 29 0.24 -5.06 -11.81
C LEU A 29 -0.54 -6.39 -11.78
N PRO A 30 0.15 -7.52 -11.59
CA PRO A 30 -0.51 -8.80 -11.38
C PRO A 30 -1.16 -8.86 -9.99
N ASP A 31 -2.05 -9.83 -9.80
CA ASP A 31 -2.58 -10.18 -8.49
C ASP A 31 -1.45 -10.71 -7.59
N ASP A 32 -1.55 -10.51 -6.27
CA ASP A 32 -0.49 -10.95 -5.36
C ASP A 32 -0.33 -12.48 -5.41
N SER A 33 -1.40 -13.25 -5.58
CA SER A 33 -1.34 -14.72 -5.66
C SER A 33 -0.56 -15.26 -6.87
N GLU A 34 -0.40 -14.45 -7.92
CA GLU A 34 0.30 -14.82 -9.16
C GLU A 34 1.80 -14.49 -9.14
N GLN A 35 2.27 -13.83 -8.07
CA GLN A 35 3.64 -13.32 -7.99
C GLN A 35 4.58 -14.26 -7.23
N PRO A 36 5.88 -14.29 -7.59
CA PRO A 36 6.88 -15.04 -6.83
C PRO A 36 7.07 -14.45 -5.42
N GLU A 37 7.62 -15.24 -4.51
CA GLU A 37 8.06 -14.75 -3.21
C GLU A 37 9.29 -13.84 -3.34
N ILE A 38 9.40 -12.85 -2.45
CA ILE A 38 10.64 -12.08 -2.29
C ILE A 38 11.59 -12.91 -1.43
N LEU A 39 12.79 -13.18 -1.94
CA LEU A 39 13.79 -13.94 -1.18
C LEU A 39 14.13 -13.26 0.15
N ASP A 40 14.18 -14.04 1.22
CA ASP A 40 14.57 -13.56 2.57
C ASP A 40 15.90 -12.80 2.59
N SER A 41 16.86 -13.21 1.75
CA SER A 41 18.13 -12.50 1.62
C SER A 41 17.93 -11.08 1.08
N HIS A 42 17.07 -10.89 0.07
CA HIS A 42 16.76 -9.57 -0.46
C HIS A 42 16.05 -8.71 0.60
N ILE A 43 15.14 -9.28 1.38
CA ILE A 43 14.45 -8.56 2.45
C ILE A 43 15.45 -8.10 3.52
N ARG A 44 16.41 -8.95 3.93
CA ARG A 44 17.48 -8.57 4.87
C ARG A 44 18.41 -7.49 4.33
N ASP A 45 18.77 -7.57 3.05
CA ASP A 45 19.63 -6.57 2.40
C ASP A 45 18.89 -5.22 2.29
N LEU A 46 17.61 -5.25 1.94
CA LEU A 46 16.73 -4.07 1.94
C LEU A 46 16.60 -3.48 3.34
N ALA A 47 16.41 -4.29 4.38
CA ALA A 47 16.35 -3.81 5.76
C ALA A 47 17.63 -3.03 6.13
N THR A 48 18.79 -3.59 5.76
CA THR A 48 20.10 -2.96 5.98
C THR A 48 20.21 -1.62 5.23
N LEU A 49 19.75 -1.58 3.97
CA LEU A 49 19.74 -0.38 3.13
C LEU A 49 18.85 0.72 3.76
N PHE A 50 17.63 0.36 4.21
CA PHE A 50 16.68 1.29 4.80
C PHE A 50 17.22 1.90 6.10
N VAL A 51 17.71 1.07 7.02
CA VAL A 51 18.26 1.53 8.30
C VAL A 51 19.49 2.41 8.10
N ARG A 52 20.44 2.00 7.23
CA ARG A 52 21.65 2.79 6.93
C ARG A 52 21.30 4.20 6.44
N ASN A 53 20.20 4.32 5.69
CA ASN A 53 19.73 5.57 5.14
C ASN A 53 18.70 6.30 6.03
N ARG A 54 18.42 5.80 7.24
CA ARG A 54 17.42 6.35 8.18
C ARG A 54 16.01 6.45 7.57
N ALA A 55 15.71 5.54 6.65
CA ALA A 55 14.44 5.46 5.94
C ALA A 55 13.40 4.58 6.66
N ASP A 56 13.86 3.72 7.58
CA ASP A 56 13.08 2.70 8.31
C ASP A 56 11.91 3.25 9.13
N ARG A 57 11.95 4.55 9.49
CA ARG A 57 10.87 5.21 10.24
C ARG A 57 9.78 5.82 9.37
N VAL A 58 10.02 5.95 8.07
CA VAL A 58 9.13 6.61 7.12
C VAL A 58 8.66 5.65 6.04
N PHE A 59 9.52 4.71 5.68
CA PHE A 59 9.29 3.79 4.59
C PHE A 59 9.46 2.34 4.99
N GLY A 60 8.72 1.49 4.28
CA GLY A 60 8.86 0.05 4.22
C GLY A 60 8.86 -0.40 2.76
N ILE A 61 8.76 -1.70 2.55
CA ILE A 61 8.53 -2.27 1.23
C ILE A 61 7.17 -2.95 1.16
N HIS A 62 6.61 -2.97 -0.03
CA HIS A 62 5.34 -3.63 -0.31
C HIS A 62 5.47 -4.47 -1.58
N LEU A 63 4.78 -5.59 -1.66
CA LEU A 63 4.69 -6.43 -2.85
C LEU A 63 3.79 -5.70 -3.85
N ALA A 64 4.33 -5.20 -4.96
CA ALA A 64 3.55 -4.40 -5.89
C ALA A 64 2.47 -5.27 -6.57
N HIS A 65 1.19 -5.03 -6.28
CA HIS A 65 0.09 -5.84 -6.81
C HIS A 65 -1.19 -5.00 -7.04
N ALA A 66 -2.14 -5.59 -7.75
CA ALA A 66 -3.47 -5.03 -7.96
C ALA A 66 -4.53 -6.12 -7.82
N HIS A 67 -5.70 -5.76 -7.27
CA HIS A 67 -6.80 -6.70 -7.03
C HIS A 67 -7.95 -6.58 -8.04
N PHE A 68 -8.03 -5.46 -8.76
CA PHE A 68 -9.09 -5.15 -9.71
C PHE A 68 -8.65 -4.10 -10.72
N ALA A 69 -9.43 -3.85 -11.77
CA ALA A 69 -9.15 -2.76 -12.69
C ALA A 69 -9.74 -1.43 -12.18
N VAL A 70 -8.91 -0.41 -12.11
CA VAL A 70 -9.29 0.95 -11.73
C VAL A 70 -9.95 1.67 -12.92
N PRO A 71 -11.17 2.20 -12.76
CA PRO A 71 -11.88 2.92 -13.83
C PRO A 71 -11.11 4.11 -14.39
N ASP A 72 -11.42 4.50 -15.63
CA ASP A 72 -10.88 5.69 -16.26
C ASP A 72 -11.09 6.93 -15.39
N LYS A 73 -10.10 7.83 -15.37
CA LYS A 73 -10.11 9.07 -14.58
C LYS A 73 -10.32 8.89 -13.07
N THR A 74 -9.91 7.73 -12.55
CA THR A 74 -9.85 7.43 -11.12
C THR A 74 -8.49 6.84 -10.72
N VAL A 75 -8.11 6.99 -9.46
CA VAL A 75 -6.94 6.34 -8.83
C VAL A 75 -7.34 5.75 -7.48
N LEU A 76 -6.55 4.81 -6.94
CA LEU A 76 -6.68 4.36 -5.56
C LEU A 76 -6.23 5.47 -4.61
N LEU A 77 -7.15 5.97 -3.80
CA LEU A 77 -6.88 6.90 -2.72
C LEU A 77 -7.27 6.28 -1.38
N GLY A 78 -6.27 6.13 -0.52
CA GLY A 78 -6.40 5.70 0.87
C GLY A 78 -6.76 6.83 1.83
N ALA A 79 -7.58 6.53 2.82
CA ALA A 79 -7.80 7.36 4.00
C ALA A 79 -7.77 6.49 5.26
N ASN A 80 -7.19 7.01 6.34
CA ASN A 80 -7.15 6.34 7.64
C ASN A 80 -8.37 6.75 8.47
N HIS A 81 -8.85 5.81 9.28
CA HIS A 81 -9.96 5.99 10.22
C HIS A 81 -9.60 5.34 11.55
N GLU A 82 -10.07 5.93 12.66
CA GLU A 82 -9.71 5.49 14.02
C GLU A 82 -10.75 4.55 14.65
N THR A 83 -11.98 4.49 14.12
CA THR A 83 -13.08 3.75 14.76
C THR A 83 -13.97 3.05 13.73
N PRO A 84 -13.77 1.74 13.47
CA PRO A 84 -12.60 0.96 13.88
C PRO A 84 -11.32 1.45 13.19
N ARG A 85 -10.17 1.15 13.76
CA ARG A 85 -8.89 1.50 13.16
C ARG A 85 -8.74 0.78 11.81
N CYS A 86 -8.69 1.54 10.73
CA CYS A 86 -8.55 1.00 9.38
C CYS A 86 -7.94 1.99 8.39
N ARG A 87 -7.41 1.47 7.29
CA ARG A 87 -7.16 2.23 6.06
C ARG A 87 -8.15 1.76 5.02
N TRP A 88 -8.92 2.67 4.44
CA TRP A 88 -9.81 2.39 3.33
C TRP A 88 -9.29 3.05 2.06
N ALA A 89 -8.90 2.24 1.07
CA ALA A 89 -8.46 2.71 -0.23
C ALA A 89 -9.53 2.42 -1.27
N LYS A 90 -9.93 3.42 -2.05
CA LYS A 90 -10.96 3.27 -3.08
C LYS A 90 -10.65 4.04 -4.35
N ALA A 91 -11.22 3.56 -5.45
CA ALA A 91 -11.19 4.30 -6.72
C ALA A 91 -11.86 5.67 -6.52
N THR A 92 -11.07 6.74 -6.68
CA THR A 92 -11.48 8.12 -6.48
C THR A 92 -11.23 8.92 -7.75
N ALA A 93 -12.24 9.65 -8.21
CA ALA A 93 -12.16 10.46 -9.42
C ALA A 93 -11.13 11.58 -9.28
N PHE A 94 -10.37 11.86 -10.34
CA PHE A 94 -9.30 12.88 -10.32
C PHE A 94 -9.80 14.24 -9.81
N LYS A 95 -11.01 14.64 -10.25
CA LYS A 95 -11.64 15.91 -9.88
C LYS A 95 -12.02 16.01 -8.40
N ALA A 96 -12.09 14.90 -7.69
CA ALA A 96 -12.41 14.85 -6.26
C ALA A 96 -11.14 14.83 -5.38
N ILE A 97 -9.95 14.80 -5.99
CA ILE A 97 -8.67 14.74 -5.28
C ILE A 97 -8.14 16.16 -5.10
N ASP A 98 -7.89 16.51 -3.85
CA ASP A 98 -7.12 17.70 -3.50
C ASP A 98 -5.63 17.40 -3.67
N LEU A 99 -5.04 17.84 -4.79
CA LEU A 99 -3.64 17.59 -5.13
C LEU A 99 -2.65 18.24 -4.16
N ASP A 100 -3.09 19.24 -3.39
CA ASP A 100 -2.25 19.92 -2.39
C ASP A 100 -2.26 19.18 -1.03
N ASN A 101 -3.18 18.23 -0.84
CA ASN A 101 -3.36 17.47 0.40
C ASN A 101 -3.42 15.95 0.16
N VAL A 102 -2.56 15.47 -0.72
CA VAL A 102 -2.40 14.05 -1.04
C VAL A 102 -0.93 13.75 -1.31
N HIS A 103 -0.49 12.55 -0.94
CA HIS A 103 0.85 12.06 -1.25
C HIS A 103 0.79 10.64 -1.81
N GLY A 104 1.87 10.21 -2.46
CA GLY A 104 2.00 8.83 -2.90
C GLY A 104 2.14 7.90 -1.68
N HIS A 105 1.36 6.83 -1.66
CA HIS A 105 1.40 5.83 -0.59
C HIS A 105 2.37 4.70 -0.93
N ILE A 106 2.24 4.14 -2.13
CA ILE A 106 3.09 3.06 -2.61
C ILE A 106 3.62 3.42 -4.00
N PHE A 107 4.93 3.30 -4.18
CA PHE A 107 5.67 3.68 -5.37
C PHE A 107 6.35 2.46 -5.98
N VAL A 108 6.35 2.36 -7.31
CA VAL A 108 7.18 1.40 -8.05
C VAL A 108 8.27 2.13 -8.82
N LEU A 109 9.37 1.43 -9.08
CA LEU A 109 10.45 1.97 -9.90
C LEU A 109 10.12 1.79 -11.38
N THR A 110 10.03 2.90 -12.11
CA THR A 110 9.86 2.94 -13.57
C THR A 110 11.16 3.40 -14.25
N ASP A 111 11.20 3.33 -15.58
CA ASP A 111 12.30 3.89 -16.40
C ASP A 111 12.53 5.39 -16.17
N HIS A 112 11.53 6.08 -15.60
CA HIS A 112 11.57 7.51 -15.27
C HIS A 112 11.76 7.79 -13.76
N GLY A 113 12.13 6.78 -12.98
CA GLY A 113 12.22 6.86 -11.52
C GLY A 113 10.97 6.35 -10.80
N PHE A 114 10.93 6.56 -9.48
CA PHE A 114 9.80 6.15 -8.67
C PHE A 114 8.53 6.89 -9.05
N HIS A 115 7.42 6.15 -9.15
CA HIS A 115 6.10 6.71 -9.44
C HIS A 115 5.05 6.04 -8.55
N PRO A 116 4.16 6.81 -7.90
CA PRO A 116 3.12 6.23 -7.04
C PRO A 116 2.07 5.49 -7.87
N TYR A 117 1.67 4.30 -7.43
CA TYR A 117 0.52 3.57 -7.99
C TYR A 117 -0.68 3.54 -7.03
N GLU A 118 -0.46 3.91 -5.77
CA GLU A 118 -1.49 4.20 -4.77
C GLU A 118 -1.21 5.54 -4.08
N TYR A 119 -2.27 6.22 -3.66
CA TYR A 119 -2.21 7.49 -2.94
C TYR A 119 -2.78 7.39 -1.53
N GLN A 120 -2.43 8.37 -0.70
CA GLN A 120 -2.96 8.54 0.65
C GLN A 120 -3.36 10.00 0.86
N ALA A 121 -4.56 10.22 1.41
CA ALA A 121 -5.03 11.54 1.80
C ALA A 121 -4.20 12.08 2.98
N GLY A 122 -3.87 13.37 2.94
CA GLY A 122 -3.06 14.04 3.93
C GLY A 122 -1.66 14.40 3.43
N PRO A 123 -0.90 15.15 4.25
CA PRO A 123 0.42 15.65 3.88
C PRO A 123 1.42 14.52 3.74
N VAL A 124 2.44 14.74 2.92
CA VAL A 124 3.61 13.85 2.84
C VAL A 124 4.32 13.78 4.20
N PRO A 125 4.81 12.60 4.63
CA PRO A 125 5.61 12.49 5.85
C PRO A 125 6.89 13.33 5.76
N ALA A 126 7.41 13.73 6.93
CA ALA A 126 8.65 14.48 7.00
C ALA A 126 9.85 13.61 6.56
N LEU A 127 10.55 14.05 5.51
CA LEU A 127 11.71 13.33 4.94
C LEU A 127 13.07 13.87 5.42
N SER A 128 13.08 14.84 6.33
CA SER A 128 14.29 15.57 6.76
C SER A 128 15.40 14.68 7.35
N HIS A 129 15.04 13.50 7.87
CA HIS A 129 15.97 12.56 8.47
C HIS A 129 16.46 11.48 7.50
N VAL A 130 15.78 11.29 6.38
CA VAL A 130 16.12 10.30 5.36
C VAL A 130 17.32 10.80 4.57
N ASP A 131 18.34 9.96 4.39
CA ASP A 131 19.50 10.33 3.58
C ASP A 131 19.08 10.57 2.12
N HIS A 132 19.47 11.70 1.54
CA HIS A 132 19.19 12.07 0.15
C HIS A 132 19.63 11.02 -0.89
N ARG A 133 20.57 10.13 -0.56
CA ARG A 133 21.02 9.04 -1.43
C ARG A 133 20.08 7.83 -1.45
N PHE A 134 19.16 7.73 -0.49
CA PHE A 134 18.30 6.57 -0.27
C PHE A 134 17.59 6.10 -1.55
N LEU A 135 16.91 7.00 -2.24
CA LEU A 135 16.13 6.65 -3.44
C LEU A 135 17.03 6.14 -4.58
N ALA A 136 18.23 6.72 -4.73
CA ALA A 136 19.18 6.26 -5.74
C ALA A 136 19.73 4.86 -5.39
N GLU A 137 20.13 4.64 -4.13
CA GLU A 137 20.61 3.33 -3.67
C GLU A 137 19.53 2.25 -3.78
N LEU A 138 18.27 2.57 -3.41
CA LEU A 138 17.15 1.66 -3.57
C LEU A 138 16.91 1.34 -5.05
N ALA A 139 16.94 2.35 -5.93
CA ALA A 139 16.76 2.12 -7.36
C ALA A 139 17.85 1.21 -7.95
N ASP A 140 19.12 1.42 -7.56
CA ASP A 140 20.24 0.59 -7.99
C ASP A 140 20.08 -0.86 -7.49
N PHE A 141 19.68 -1.05 -6.23
CA PHE A 141 19.40 -2.37 -5.67
C PHE A 141 18.27 -3.08 -6.43
N LEU A 142 17.13 -2.42 -6.62
CA LEU A 142 15.98 -3.02 -7.32
C LEU A 142 16.33 -3.42 -8.76
N ASN A 143 17.11 -2.60 -9.46
CA ASN A 143 17.58 -2.94 -10.81
C ASN A 143 18.56 -4.10 -10.82
N ALA A 144 19.58 -4.09 -9.96
CA ALA A 144 20.59 -5.13 -9.90
C ALA A 144 20.00 -6.51 -9.59
N HIS A 145 18.94 -6.55 -8.78
CA HIS A 145 18.27 -7.77 -8.36
C HIS A 145 16.99 -8.12 -9.15
N LYS A 146 16.66 -7.32 -10.19
CA LYS A 146 15.45 -7.51 -11.02
C LYS A 146 14.14 -7.49 -10.23
N LEU A 147 14.04 -6.60 -9.25
CA LEU A 147 12.90 -6.48 -8.33
C LEU A 147 11.96 -5.31 -8.66
N THR A 148 12.21 -4.56 -9.73
CA THR A 148 11.51 -3.29 -10.04
C THR A 148 10.00 -3.41 -10.23
N THR A 149 9.52 -4.57 -10.68
CA THR A 149 8.09 -4.87 -10.85
C THR A 149 7.47 -5.61 -9.68
N LEU A 150 8.29 -6.08 -8.72
CA LEU A 150 7.87 -6.92 -7.61
C LEU A 150 7.83 -6.13 -6.29
N VAL A 151 8.78 -5.22 -6.09
CA VAL A 151 8.97 -4.48 -4.84
C VAL A 151 8.63 -3.01 -5.04
N GLY A 152 7.60 -2.58 -4.32
CA GLY A 152 7.25 -1.18 -4.13
C GLY A 152 7.88 -0.58 -2.86
N LEU A 153 8.14 0.72 -2.90
CA LEU A 153 8.45 1.55 -1.74
C LEU A 153 7.13 2.03 -1.13
N GLN A 154 6.90 1.78 0.14
CA GLN A 154 5.66 2.16 0.84
C GLN A 154 5.94 3.20 1.92
N VAL A 155 5.10 4.23 2.01
CA VAL A 155 5.02 5.12 3.18
C VAL A 155 4.29 4.38 4.29
N ILE A 156 4.95 4.15 5.42
CA ILE A 156 4.37 3.39 6.54
C ILE A 156 3.54 4.27 7.47
N ASP A 157 2.53 3.67 8.10
CA ASP A 157 1.86 4.27 9.26
C ASP A 157 2.87 4.37 10.43
N PRO A 158 2.95 5.51 11.15
CA PRO A 158 3.85 5.67 12.30
C PRO A 158 3.55 4.73 13.47
N HIS A 159 2.33 4.22 13.57
CA HIS A 159 1.87 3.29 14.61
C HIS A 159 1.38 1.98 13.99
N PRO A 160 2.17 1.28 13.17
CA PRO A 160 1.67 0.17 12.36
C PRO A 160 1.01 -0.89 13.24
N GLY A 161 -0.22 -1.26 12.90
CA GLY A 161 -0.93 -2.39 13.49
C GLY A 161 -0.66 -3.68 12.71
N HIS A 162 -1.15 -4.80 13.23
CA HIS A 162 -1.18 -6.04 12.47
C HIS A 162 -2.38 -5.99 11.51
N MET A 163 -2.15 -5.57 10.27
CA MET A 163 -3.25 -5.26 9.36
C MET A 163 -3.53 -6.41 8.40
N LEU A 164 -4.81 -6.74 8.24
CA LEU A 164 -5.33 -7.62 7.21
C LEU A 164 -5.99 -6.79 6.10
N GLU A 165 -5.54 -6.98 4.87
CA GLU A 165 -6.18 -6.42 3.68
C GLU A 165 -7.32 -7.34 3.20
N LEU A 166 -8.49 -6.74 2.97
CA LEU A 166 -9.66 -7.35 2.36
C LEU A 166 -10.00 -6.62 1.06
N VAL A 167 -10.26 -7.40 0.01
CA VAL A 167 -10.63 -6.89 -1.31
C VAL A 167 -12.13 -6.63 -1.41
N LEU A 168 -12.48 -5.45 -1.90
CA LEU A 168 -13.85 -5.02 -2.21
C LEU A 168 -13.95 -4.74 -3.72
N PRO A 169 -15.16 -4.70 -4.33
CA PRO A 169 -15.31 -4.54 -5.78
C PRO A 169 -14.64 -3.29 -6.40
N GLN A 170 -14.42 -2.21 -5.62
CA GLN A 170 -13.82 -0.96 -6.09
C GLN A 170 -12.87 -0.34 -5.04
N GLY A 171 -12.31 -1.16 -4.17
CA GLY A 171 -11.43 -0.70 -3.11
C GLY A 171 -10.82 -1.85 -2.32
N THR A 172 -9.93 -1.50 -1.41
CA THR A 172 -9.42 -2.41 -0.39
C THR A 172 -9.61 -1.77 0.97
N ILE A 173 -9.80 -2.60 1.99
CA ILE A 173 -9.78 -2.14 3.38
C ILE A 173 -8.73 -2.93 4.14
N MET A 174 -7.85 -2.21 4.83
CA MET A 174 -6.93 -2.78 5.80
C MET A 174 -7.52 -2.60 7.19
N LEU A 175 -7.71 -3.69 7.93
CA LEU A 175 -8.24 -3.71 9.28
C LEU A 175 -7.22 -4.31 10.24
N ASP A 176 -7.16 -3.80 11.47
CA ASP A 176 -6.39 -4.47 12.52
C ASP A 176 -6.96 -5.88 12.78
N VAL A 177 -6.09 -6.88 12.85
CA VAL A 177 -6.45 -8.30 13.05
C VAL A 177 -7.34 -8.50 14.28
N THR A 178 -7.21 -7.67 15.31
CA THR A 178 -8.04 -7.73 16.52
C THR A 178 -9.51 -7.34 16.28
N ASN A 179 -9.79 -6.64 15.18
CA ASN A 179 -11.13 -6.21 14.78
C ASN A 179 -11.78 -7.14 13.75
N VAL A 180 -11.09 -8.21 13.33
CA VAL A 180 -11.54 -9.08 12.23
C VAL A 180 -11.84 -10.48 12.75
N ASN A 181 -13.05 -10.97 12.47
CA ASN A 181 -13.50 -12.32 12.77
C ASN A 181 -13.47 -13.19 11.50
N GLY A 182 -12.97 -14.43 11.64
CA GLY A 182 -13.12 -15.46 10.61
C GLY A 182 -12.29 -15.27 9.32
N CYS A 183 -11.42 -14.26 9.26
CA CYS A 183 -10.47 -14.08 8.16
C CYS A 183 -9.17 -14.83 8.44
N ILE A 184 -8.61 -15.44 7.40
CA ILE A 184 -7.37 -16.21 7.44
C ILE A 184 -6.33 -15.45 6.61
N PRO A 185 -5.16 -15.08 7.18
CA PRO A 185 -4.08 -14.49 6.41
C PRO A 185 -3.56 -15.48 5.36
N THR A 186 -3.35 -15.02 4.14
CA THR A 186 -2.93 -15.85 3.00
C THR A 186 -1.52 -15.54 2.55
N ARG A 187 -1.12 -14.26 2.53
CA ARG A 187 0.17 -13.84 2.00
C ARG A 187 0.64 -12.55 2.66
N GLN A 188 1.93 -12.47 3.00
CA GLN A 188 2.55 -11.22 3.43
C GLN A 188 2.80 -10.31 2.21
N THR A 189 2.28 -9.09 2.29
CA THR A 189 2.36 -8.09 1.22
C THR A 189 3.13 -6.85 1.63
N GLY A 190 3.34 -6.60 2.92
CA GLY A 190 4.11 -5.46 3.42
C GLY A 190 5.17 -5.85 4.44
N TRP A 191 6.28 -5.12 4.44
CA TRP A 191 7.38 -5.25 5.40
C TRP A 191 7.82 -3.89 5.92
N LYS A 192 7.97 -3.81 7.24
CA LYS A 192 8.63 -2.70 7.93
C LYS A 192 9.98 -3.17 8.47
N PHE A 193 10.90 -2.22 8.62
CA PHE A 193 12.22 -2.45 9.20
C PHE A 193 12.39 -1.65 10.48
N GLU A 194 13.12 -2.22 11.43
CA GLU A 194 13.41 -1.61 12.72
C GLU A 194 14.84 -1.92 13.17
N VAL A 195 15.32 -1.16 14.15
CA VAL A 195 16.55 -1.45 14.86
C VAL A 195 16.20 -1.85 16.28
N GLU A 196 16.53 -3.08 16.66
CA GLU A 196 16.34 -3.60 18.01
C GLU A 196 17.71 -4.01 18.57
N ASN A 197 18.09 -3.44 19.73
CA ASN A 197 19.39 -3.69 20.35
C ASN A 197 20.61 -3.41 19.45
N GLY A 198 20.48 -2.51 18.48
CA GLY A 198 21.53 -2.17 17.51
C GLY A 198 21.60 -3.11 16.31
N GLU A 199 20.75 -4.13 16.25
CA GLU A 199 20.63 -5.05 15.10
C GLU A 199 19.42 -4.68 14.23
N VAL A 200 19.61 -4.82 12.92
CA VAL A 200 18.54 -4.60 11.93
C VAL A 200 17.58 -5.77 11.96
N ARG A 201 16.29 -5.48 12.11
CA ARG A 201 15.21 -6.47 12.14
C ARG A 201 14.15 -6.19 11.09
N VAL A 202 13.61 -7.26 10.51
CA VAL A 202 12.40 -7.23 9.68
C VAL A 202 11.19 -7.47 10.57
N CYS A 203 10.22 -6.57 10.55
CA CYS A 203 8.95 -6.73 11.25
C CYS A 203 8.13 -7.80 10.52
N GLN A 204 7.95 -8.97 11.14
CA GLN A 204 7.23 -10.11 10.55
C GLN A 204 5.71 -9.92 10.44
N ALA A 205 5.17 -8.82 10.98
CA ALA A 205 3.73 -8.68 11.17
C ALA A 205 3.23 -7.28 10.78
N ASN A 206 3.49 -6.90 9.52
CA ASN A 206 3.06 -5.62 8.99
C ASN A 206 1.72 -5.78 8.25
N GLU A 207 1.75 -6.23 7.00
CA GLU A 207 0.56 -6.29 6.15
C GLU A 207 0.43 -7.67 5.51
N MET A 208 -0.77 -8.24 5.61
CA MET A 208 -1.11 -9.51 4.99
C MET A 208 -2.43 -9.40 4.23
N HIS A 209 -2.51 -10.00 3.05
CA HIS A 209 -3.78 -10.30 2.41
C HIS A 209 -4.50 -11.36 3.25
N ALA A 210 -5.82 -11.23 3.43
CA ALA A 210 -6.65 -12.23 4.07
C ALA A 210 -7.87 -12.62 3.23
N GLN A 211 -8.34 -13.85 3.43
CA GLN A 211 -9.59 -14.34 2.85
C GLN A 211 -10.57 -14.78 3.94
N THR A 212 -11.86 -14.67 3.68
CA THR A 212 -12.91 -15.26 4.53
C THR A 212 -12.93 -16.78 4.37
N ARG A 213 -13.45 -17.52 5.36
CA ARG A 213 -13.57 -19.00 5.31
C ARG A 213 -14.33 -19.56 4.10
N THR A 214 -15.13 -18.73 3.44
CA THR A 214 -15.92 -19.08 2.24
C THR A 214 -15.18 -18.82 0.93
N GLY A 215 -14.01 -18.17 0.97
CA GLY A 215 -13.25 -17.72 -0.20
C GLY A 215 -13.94 -16.56 -0.91
N HIS A 216 -13.16 -15.56 -1.36
CA HIS A 216 -13.58 -14.36 -2.10
C HIS A 216 -15.09 -14.12 -2.07
N GLU A 217 -15.60 -13.51 -0.99
CA GLU A 217 -16.97 -13.01 -1.02
C GLU A 217 -17.02 -11.83 -1.98
N VAL A 218 -17.21 -12.16 -3.26
CA VAL A 218 -17.87 -11.25 -4.18
C VAL A 218 -19.21 -10.99 -3.51
N TYR A 219 -19.39 -9.78 -2.98
CA TYR A 219 -20.67 -9.25 -2.51
C TYR A 219 -21.67 -9.28 -3.67
N ASN A 220 -22.18 -10.45 -4.04
CA ASN A 220 -23.10 -10.70 -5.14
C ASN A 220 -23.50 -12.18 -5.21
N LYS A 221 -24.59 -12.52 -4.52
CA LYS A 221 -25.51 -13.54 -5.05
C LYS A 221 -26.96 -13.10 -4.84
N GLY A 222 -27.39 -12.10 -5.60
CA GLY A 222 -28.81 -11.82 -5.85
C GLY A 222 -29.44 -10.61 -5.16
N ASP A 223 -28.71 -9.86 -4.33
CA ASP A 223 -29.22 -8.64 -3.67
C ASP A 223 -28.65 -7.36 -4.30
N PRO A 224 -29.35 -6.20 -4.21
CA PRO A 224 -28.82 -4.93 -4.67
C PRO A 224 -27.49 -4.65 -3.98
N HIS A 225 -26.47 -4.29 -4.77
CA HIS A 225 -25.13 -3.95 -4.27
C HIS A 225 -25.21 -3.04 -3.04
N PRO A 226 -24.54 -3.39 -1.92
CA PRO A 226 -24.41 -2.43 -0.84
C PRO A 226 -23.71 -1.19 -1.39
N ARG A 227 -24.24 0.00 -1.10
CA ARG A 227 -23.60 1.26 -1.50
C ARG A 227 -22.33 1.42 -0.71
N LEU A 228 -21.18 0.90 -1.14
CA LEU A 228 -19.90 1.07 -0.45
C LEU A 228 -19.31 2.49 -0.68
N GLU A 229 -20.14 3.52 -0.52
CA GLU A 229 -19.80 4.91 -0.84
C GLU A 229 -19.19 5.63 0.36
N THR A 230 -19.64 5.27 1.57
CA THR A 230 -19.17 5.83 2.85
C THR A 230 -18.56 4.75 3.75
N LEU A 231 -17.78 5.19 4.75
CA LEU A 231 -17.25 4.30 5.79
C LEU A 231 -18.39 3.64 6.59
N GLN A 232 -19.51 4.35 6.78
CA GLN A 232 -20.67 3.80 7.48
C GLN A 232 -21.28 2.64 6.69
N ASP A 233 -21.44 2.80 5.38
CA ASP A 233 -21.95 1.73 4.54
C ASP A 233 -21.03 0.51 4.53
N LEU A 234 -19.72 0.76 4.49
CA LEU A 234 -18.70 -0.28 4.57
C LEU A 234 -18.76 -1.01 5.90
N GLY A 235 -18.86 -0.29 7.03
CA GLY A 235 -19.02 -0.89 8.36
C GLY A 235 -20.28 -1.76 8.44
N VAL A 236 -21.41 -1.30 7.90
CA VAL A 236 -22.65 -2.08 7.85
C VAL A 236 -22.48 -3.34 6.99
N ALA A 237 -21.82 -3.24 5.85
CA ALA A 237 -21.57 -4.39 4.96
C ALA A 237 -20.67 -5.43 5.62
N LEU A 238 -19.56 -5.00 6.25
CA LEU A 238 -18.63 -5.89 6.94
C LEU A 238 -19.26 -6.54 8.17
N ALA A 239 -20.08 -5.81 8.94
CA ALA A 239 -20.82 -6.37 10.07
C ALA A 239 -21.87 -7.41 9.62
N LYS A 240 -22.60 -7.13 8.54
CA LYS A 240 -23.54 -8.11 7.95
C LYS A 240 -22.86 -9.38 7.46
N ALA A 241 -21.65 -9.26 6.92
CA ALA A 241 -20.82 -10.40 6.53
C ALA A 241 -20.18 -11.13 7.73
N GLY A 242 -20.36 -10.65 8.95
CA GLY A 242 -19.74 -11.23 10.16
C GLY A 242 -18.23 -11.03 10.25
N ILE A 243 -17.67 -10.11 9.46
CA ILE A 243 -16.24 -9.82 9.37
C ILE A 243 -15.80 -8.93 10.53
N LEU A 244 -16.58 -7.89 10.88
CA LEU A 244 -16.30 -7.09 12.08
C LEU A 244 -16.81 -7.82 13.33
N SER A 245 -16.04 -7.77 14.40
CA SER A 245 -16.54 -8.14 15.72
C SER A 245 -17.74 -7.26 16.10
N ALA A 246 -18.81 -7.88 16.62
CA ALA A 246 -19.88 -7.12 17.24
C ALA A 246 -19.27 -6.35 18.43
N ALA A 247 -19.55 -5.05 18.49
CA ALA A 247 -19.16 -4.20 19.61
C ALA A 247 -19.74 -4.71 20.94
#